data_AF-A0A1L7V9M7-F1
#
_entry.id   AF-A0A1L7V9M7-F1
#
_cell.length_a   1.000
_cell.length_b   1.000
_cell.length_c   1.000
_cell.angle_alpha   90.00
_cell.angle_beta   90.00
_cell.angle_gamma   90.00
#
_symmetry.space_group_name_H-M   'P 1'
#
loop_
_entity.id
_entity.type
_entity.pdbx_description
1 polymer ?
#
loop_
_entity_poly.entity_id
_entity_poly.type
_entity_poly.pdbx_seq_one_letter_code
_entity_poly.pdbx_strand_id
1 'polypeptide(L)'
;MFLIELDGYTIERFVHGLDAHYNDIPKWQYAKLSEVLSPTGQETQVKTWNISSRKEIDAFLKTEAFALGKGLQFFDIHMPKLDALQALIDCGKGAGARVG
;
A
#
# COMPACT_ATOMS: atom_id res chain seq x y z
N MET A 1 -9.02 4.89 2.51
CA MET A 1 -8.25 4.17 1.47
C MET A 1 -6.93 3.75 2.07
N PHE A 2 -6.59 2.47 1.96
CA PHE A 2 -5.30 1.94 2.38
C PHE A 2 -4.47 1.66 1.13
N LEU A 3 -3.37 2.39 0.98
CA LEU A 3 -2.35 2.11 0.00
C LEU A 3 -1.24 1.32 0.68
N ILE A 4 -0.91 0.15 0.14
CA ILE A 4 0.20 -0.66 0.61
C ILE A 4 1.32 -0.47 -0.39
N GLU A 5 2.40 0.18 0.04
CA GLU A 5 3.59 0.39 -0.77
C GLU A 5 4.70 -0.58 -0.36
N LEU A 6 5.06 -1.44 -1.30
CA LEU A 6 6.00 -2.55 -1.16
C LEU A 6 7.21 -2.42 -2.11
N ASP A 7 7.55 -1.22 -2.56
CA ASP A 7 8.71 -1.01 -3.44
C ASP A 7 8.58 -1.77 -4.78
N GLY A 8 7.36 -1.82 -5.33
CA GLY A 8 7.06 -2.43 -6.63
C GLY A 8 6.09 -3.61 -6.60
N TYR A 9 6.19 -4.48 -7.62
CA TYR A 9 5.27 -5.60 -7.84
C TYR A 9 5.70 -6.85 -7.07
N THR A 10 5.41 -6.89 -5.76
CA THR A 10 5.77 -8.02 -4.89
C THR A 10 5.23 -9.37 -5.37
N ILE A 11 4.02 -9.44 -5.95
CA ILE A 11 3.50 -10.70 -6.50
C ILE A 11 4.32 -11.19 -7.69
N GLU A 12 4.66 -10.31 -8.62
CA GLU A 12 5.46 -10.68 -9.81
C GLU A 12 6.86 -11.15 -9.43
N ARG A 13 7.42 -10.63 -8.33
CA ARG A 13 8.69 -11.14 -7.78
C ARG A 13 8.59 -12.60 -7.34
N PHE A 14 7.43 -13.04 -6.83
CA PHE A 14 7.20 -14.44 -6.48
C PHE A 14 6.82 -15.31 -7.69
N VAL A 15 6.32 -14.72 -8.77
CA VAL A 15 6.04 -15.41 -10.04
C VAL A 15 7.32 -15.61 -10.84
N HIS A 16 8.04 -14.52 -11.12
CA HIS A 16 9.25 -14.52 -11.94
C HIS A 16 10.13 -13.30 -11.64
N GLY A 17 11.36 -13.58 -11.20
CA GLY A 17 12.40 -12.57 -11.05
C GLY A 17 12.29 -11.80 -9.75
N LEU A 18 12.69 -12.44 -8.65
CA LEU A 18 12.63 -11.88 -7.29
C LEU A 18 13.28 -10.49 -7.21
N ASP A 19 14.45 -10.34 -7.84
CA ASP A 19 15.24 -9.11 -7.86
C ASP A 19 15.22 -8.42 -9.23
N ALA A 20 14.30 -8.80 -10.13
CA ALA A 20 14.27 -8.24 -11.46
C ALA A 20 13.81 -6.78 -11.45
N HIS A 21 14.55 -5.94 -12.18
CA HIS A 21 14.33 -4.49 -12.20
C HIS A 21 12.99 -4.09 -12.83
N TYR A 22 12.40 -4.91 -13.71
CA TYR A 22 11.07 -4.63 -14.27
C TYR A 22 9.95 -4.70 -13.23
N ASN A 23 10.22 -5.28 -12.06
CA ASN A 23 9.28 -5.32 -10.93
C ASN A 23 9.40 -4.08 -10.02
N ASP A 24 10.42 -3.22 -10.22
CA ASP A 24 10.58 -1.98 -9.47
C ASP A 24 9.66 -0.90 -10.06
N ILE A 25 9.03 -0.10 -9.20
CA ILE A 25 8.23 1.05 -9.60
C ILE A 25 8.80 2.33 -8.98
N PRO A 26 8.66 3.51 -9.62
CA PRO A 26 9.07 4.76 -8.99
C PRO A 26 8.19 5.04 -7.76
N LYS A 27 8.82 5.53 -6.68
CA LYS A 27 8.10 5.96 -5.47
C LYS A 27 7.44 7.30 -5.70
N TRP A 28 6.12 7.34 -5.59
CA TRP A 28 5.35 8.56 -5.75
C TRP A 28 4.96 9.14 -4.41
N GLN A 29 4.58 10.42 -4.40
CA GLN A 29 4.00 11.07 -3.23
C GLN A 29 2.51 10.74 -3.18
N TYR A 30 2.16 9.47 -2.98
CA TYR A 30 0.79 8.96 -3.12
C TYR A 30 -0.20 9.72 -2.23
N ALA A 31 0.21 10.04 -1.00
CA ALA A 31 -0.51 10.92 -0.09
C ALA A 31 -1.03 12.21 -0.75
N LYS A 32 -0.22 12.87 -1.58
CA LYS A 32 -0.59 14.14 -2.23
C LYS A 32 -1.56 13.99 -3.39
N LEU A 33 -1.66 12.80 -3.99
CA LEU A 33 -2.65 12.56 -5.06
C LEU A 33 -4.07 12.78 -4.53
N SER A 34 -4.31 12.43 -3.27
CA SER A 34 -5.62 12.62 -2.64
C SER A 34 -5.99 14.11 -2.52
N GLU A 35 -5.01 14.98 -2.27
CA GLU A 35 -5.21 16.44 -2.24
C GLU A 35 -5.44 17.00 -3.66
N VAL A 36 -4.61 16.59 -4.63
CA VAL A 36 -4.67 17.08 -6.02
C VAL A 36 -5.98 16.70 -6.71
N LEU A 37 -6.50 15.50 -6.43
CA LEU A 37 -7.73 14.98 -7.03
C LEU A 37 -9.00 15.38 -6.27
N SER A 38 -8.87 16.20 -5.23
CA SER A 38 -10.03 16.67 -4.46
C SER A 38 -10.84 17.73 -5.22
N PRO A 39 -12.18 17.74 -5.11
CA PRO A 39 -13.01 18.77 -5.74
C PRO A 39 -12.65 20.19 -5.27
N THR A 40 -12.47 21.10 -6.22
CA THR A 40 -12.25 22.52 -5.92
C THR A 40 -13.54 23.20 -5.44
N GLY A 41 -13.45 24.08 -4.44
CA GLY A 41 -14.60 24.87 -3.96
C GLY A 41 -15.51 24.15 -2.96
N GLN A 42 -15.14 22.93 -2.54
CA GLN A 42 -15.75 22.23 -1.41
C GLN A 42 -14.70 22.03 -0.32
N GLU A 43 -15.13 22.12 0.94
CA GLU A 43 -14.27 21.80 2.09
C GLU A 43 -14.13 20.28 2.19
N THR A 44 -13.32 19.70 1.29
CA THR A 44 -13.07 18.27 1.27
C THR A 44 -12.03 17.97 2.33
N GLN A 45 -12.45 17.38 3.45
CA GLN A 45 -11.52 16.92 4.48
C GLN A 45 -10.81 15.66 3.99
N VAL A 46 -9.65 15.83 3.36
CA VAL A 46 -8.70 14.76 3.15
C VAL A 46 -7.72 14.74 4.30
N LYS A 47 -7.57 13.59 4.95
CA LYS A 47 -6.55 13.37 5.97
C LYS A 47 -5.65 12.25 5.52
N THR A 48 -4.36 12.49 5.58
CA THR A 48 -3.36 11.49 5.19
C THR A 48 -2.56 11.05 6.41
N TRP A 49 -2.33 9.74 6.48
CA TRP A 49 -1.63 9.05 7.54
C TRP A 49 -0.51 8.23 6.93
N ASN A 50 0.74 8.51 7.33
CA ASN A 50 1.89 7.70 6.94
C ASN A 50 2.14 6.65 8.03
N ILE A 51 2.19 5.39 7.63
CA ILE A 51 2.29 4.25 8.53
C ILE A 51 3.47 3.39 8.08
N SER A 52 4.36 3.06 8.99
CA SER A 52 5.59 2.29 8.70
C SER A 52 5.76 1.08 9.61
N SER A 53 4.84 0.88 10.56
CA SER A 53 4.90 -0.25 11.48
C SER A 53 3.52 -0.82 11.80
N ARG A 54 3.51 -2.12 12.13
CA ARG A 54 2.30 -2.79 12.62
C ARG A 54 1.75 -2.14 13.88
N LYS A 55 2.62 -1.63 14.75
CA LYS A 55 2.24 -0.94 15.97
C LYS A 55 1.48 0.36 15.68
N GLU A 56 1.92 1.12 14.68
CA GLU A 56 1.26 2.37 14.28
C GLU A 56 -0.16 2.12 13.76
N ILE A 57 -0.35 1.13 12.88
CA ILE A 57 -1.69 0.82 12.37
C ILE A 57 -2.59 0.29 13.48
N ASP A 58 -2.10 -0.62 14.33
CA ASP A 58 -2.89 -1.18 15.43
C ASP A 58 -3.28 -0.11 16.46
N ALA A 59 -2.40 0.88 16.70
CA ALA A 59 -2.71 2.03 17.54
C ALA A 59 -3.74 2.94 16.88
N PHE A 60 -3.57 3.25 15.59
CA PHE A 60 -4.46 4.13 14.85
C PHE A 60 -5.88 3.56 14.76
N LEU A 61 -6.03 2.26 14.49
CA LEU A 61 -7.33 1.59 14.41
C LEU A 61 -8.15 1.67 15.70
N LYS A 62 -7.51 1.98 16.84
CA LYS A 62 -8.17 2.16 18.14
C LYS A 62 -8.54 3.61 18.44
N THR A 63 -8.20 4.55 17.57
CA THR A 63 -8.48 5.98 17.79
C THR A 63 -9.88 6.36 17.36
N GLU A 64 -10.46 7.35 18.03
CA GLU A 64 -11.71 7.97 17.57
C GLU A 64 -11.57 8.63 16.20
N ALA A 65 -10.35 9.06 15.82
CA ALA A 65 -10.08 9.62 14.50
C ALA A 65 -10.33 8.59 13.37
N PHE A 66 -10.09 7.30 13.63
CA PHE A 66 -10.47 6.22 12.71
C PHE A 66 -11.98 5.96 12.77
N ALA A 67 -12.54 5.79 13.97
CA ALA A 67 -13.94 5.41 14.15
C ALA A 67 -14.93 6.48 13.66
N LEU A 68 -14.56 7.75 13.79
CA LEU A 68 -15.38 8.92 13.45
C LEU A 68 -14.75 9.74 12.31
N GLY A 69 -13.84 9.15 11.55
CA GLY A 69 -13.15 9.82 10.45
C GLY A 69 -14.14 10.39 9.43
N LYS A 70 -14.10 11.70 9.22
CA LYS A 70 -14.89 12.40 8.19
C LYS A 70 -14.06 12.61 6.93
N GLY A 71 -14.71 12.57 5.78
CA GLY A 71 -14.06 12.72 4.47
C GLY A 71 -13.11 11.58 4.14
N LEU A 72 -12.20 11.81 3.21
CA LEU A 72 -11.25 10.78 2.76
C LEU A 72 -10.13 10.63 3.79
N GLN A 73 -10.02 9.45 4.38
CA GLN A 73 -8.86 9.03 5.17
C GLN A 73 -7.93 8.22 4.26
N PHE A 74 -6.76 8.76 3.94
CA PHE A 74 -5.73 8.12 3.12
C PHE A 74 -4.63 7.56 4.02
N PHE A 75 -4.36 6.25 3.93
CA PHE A 75 -3.28 5.60 4.66
C PHE A 75 -2.21 5.18 3.66
N ASP A 76 -1.04 5.79 3.75
CA ASP A 76 0.16 5.40 3.01
C ASP A 76 0.96 4.45 3.91
N ILE A 77 0.83 3.15 3.65
CA ILE A 77 1.43 2.09 4.47
C ILE A 77 2.69 1.59 3.77
N HIS A 78 3.84 1.78 4.39
CA HIS A 78 5.11 1.28 3.92
C HIS A 78 5.41 -0.08 4.57
N MET A 79 5.71 -1.06 3.73
CA MET A 79 6.08 -2.42 4.15
C MET A 79 7.35 -2.87 3.42
N PRO A 80 8.13 -3.81 3.99
CA PRO A 80 9.28 -4.38 3.31
C PRO A 80 8.90 -5.04 1.98
N LYS A 81 9.78 -4.94 0.98
CA LYS A 81 9.55 -5.37 -0.41
C LYS A 81 8.99 -6.77 -0.62
N LEU A 82 9.37 -7.71 0.25
CA LEU A 82 8.99 -9.12 0.19
C LEU A 82 8.03 -9.52 1.31
N ASP A 83 7.46 -8.56 2.03
CA ASP A 83 6.46 -8.80 3.07
C ASP A 83 5.11 -9.12 2.43
N ALA A 84 4.83 -10.42 2.32
CA ALA A 84 3.63 -10.95 1.70
C ALA A 84 3.08 -12.13 2.50
N LEU A 85 1.76 -12.31 2.41
CA LEU A 85 1.09 -13.47 3.01
C LEU A 85 1.60 -14.77 2.37
N GLN A 86 1.78 -15.82 3.19
CA GLN A 86 2.25 -17.13 2.71
C GLN A 86 1.43 -17.67 1.53
N ALA A 87 0.10 -17.51 1.58
CA ALA A 87 -0.78 -17.92 0.48
C ALA A 87 -0.48 -17.18 -0.84
N LEU A 88 -0.06 -15.91 -0.78
CA LEU A 88 0.33 -15.13 -1.95
C LEU A 88 1.66 -15.62 -2.52
N ILE A 89 2.62 -15.96 -1.64
CA ILE A 89 3.91 -16.54 -2.02
C ILE A 89 3.70 -17.88 -2.71
N ASP A 90 2.88 -18.75 -2.13
CA ASP A 90 2.59 -20.09 -2.67
C ASP A 90 1.88 -19.99 -4.03
N CYS A 91 0.92 -19.08 -4.16
CA CYS A 91 0.24 -18.78 -5.41
C CYS A 91 1.23 -18.30 -6.49
N GLY A 92 2.10 -17.34 -6.15
CA GLY A 92 3.11 -16.80 -7.06
C GLY A 92 4.06 -17.88 -7.57
N LYS A 93 4.63 -18.67 -6.66
CA LYS A 93 5.52 -19.80 -7.03
C LYS A 93 4.81 -20.83 -7.89
N GLY A 94 3.56 -21.16 -7.56
CA GLY A 94 2.75 -22.09 -8.35
C GLY A 94 2.38 -21.55 -9.74
N ALA A 95 2.22 -20.24 -9.89
CA ALA A 95 2.09 -19.61 -11.20
C ALA A 95 3.41 -19.67 -11.97
N GLY A 96 4.53 -19.26 -11.37
CA GLY A 96 5.86 -19.29 -11.97
C GLY A 96 6.26 -20.67 -12.52
N ALA A 97 5.98 -21.74 -11.76
CA ALA A 97 6.24 -23.12 -12.16
C ALA A 97 5.43 -23.60 -13.39
N ARG A 98 4.39 -22.87 -13.81
CA ARG A 98 3.58 -23.18 -15.00
C ARG A 98 4.00 -22.38 -16.24
N VAL A 99 4.85 -21.37 -16.08
CA VAL A 99 5.30 -20.48 -17.17
C VAL A 99 6.73 -20.79 -17.63
N GLY A 100 7.48 -21.60 -16.87
CA GLY A 100 8.79 -22.13 -17.23
C GLY A 100 8.72 -23.59 -17.66
#